data_AF-A0A8J5T3T9-F1
#
_entry.id   AF-A0A8J5T3T9-F1
#
_cell.length_a   1.000
_cell.length_b   1.000
_cell.length_c   1.000
_cell.angle_alpha   90.00
_cell.angle_beta   90.00
_cell.angle_gamma   90.00
#
_symmetry.space_group_name_H-M   'P 1'
#
loop_
_entity.id
_entity.type
_entity.pdbx_description
1 polymer ?
#
loop_
_entity_poly.entity_id
_entity_poly.type
_entity_poly.pdbx_seq_one_letter_code
_entity_poly.pdbx_strand_id
1 'polypeptide(L)'
;MEVESAKCECCELREECTRGYILGVKANFGGRWLCGLCSEAVRDEAAKGRKRGGSGGGGGGGGGMEAALEDHMSFCAKCRKDPAFTVADGMRQMLLRRRSK
;
A
#
# COMPACT_ATOMS: atom_id res chain seq x y z
N MET A 1 -7.56 -12.87 -22.81
CA MET A 1 -7.85 -12.19 -21.53
C MET A 1 -7.92 -10.70 -21.82
N GLU A 2 -9.04 -10.06 -21.53
CA GLU A 2 -9.18 -8.61 -21.68
C GLU A 2 -8.43 -7.90 -20.55
N VAL A 3 -7.63 -6.91 -20.93
CA VAL A 3 -6.76 -6.12 -20.04
C VAL A 3 -7.27 -4.68 -20.04
N GLU A 4 -7.36 -4.07 -18.87
CA GLU A 4 -7.86 -2.71 -18.68
C GLU A 4 -6.85 -1.91 -17.85
N SER A 5 -6.73 -0.60 -18.14
CA SER A 5 -5.92 0.32 -17.33
C SER A 5 -6.71 0.74 -16.09
N ALA A 6 -6.22 0.40 -14.90
CA ALA A 6 -6.85 0.71 -13.63
C ALA A 6 -5.94 1.59 -12.76
N LYS A 7 -6.51 2.66 -12.19
CA LYS A 7 -5.80 3.63 -11.33
C LYS A 7 -6.01 3.27 -9.86
N CYS A 8 -4.94 2.98 -9.13
CA CYS A 8 -4.96 2.68 -7.70
C CYS A 8 -5.57 3.85 -6.90
N GLU A 9 -6.49 3.53 -5.98
CA GLU A 9 -7.15 4.52 -5.14
C GLU A 9 -6.27 5.02 -3.98
N CYS A 10 -5.14 4.34 -3.69
CA CYS A 10 -4.20 4.74 -2.64
C CYS A 10 -3.10 5.67 -3.15
N CYS A 11 -2.41 5.27 -4.23
CA CYS A 11 -1.20 5.93 -4.73
C CYS A 11 -1.32 6.50 -6.14
N GLU A 12 -2.50 6.40 -6.76
CA GLU A 12 -2.76 6.89 -8.12
C GLU A 12 -1.96 6.19 -9.23
N LEU A 13 -1.14 5.19 -8.91
CA LEU A 13 -0.43 4.36 -9.87
C LEU A 13 -1.42 3.67 -10.82
N ARG A 14 -1.14 3.73 -12.12
CA ARG A 14 -1.90 3.02 -13.15
C ARG A 14 -1.22 1.71 -13.49
N GLU A 15 -1.99 0.63 -13.51
CA GLU A 15 -1.52 -0.70 -13.93
C GLU A 15 -2.45 -1.25 -15.01
N GLU A 16 -1.90 -2.05 -15.91
CA GLU A 16 -2.66 -2.83 -16.90
C GLU A 16 -2.97 -4.19 -16.29
N CYS A 17 -4.24 -4.48 -16.05
CA CYS A 17 -4.68 -5.65 -15.31
C CYS A 17 -5.84 -6.35 -15.99
N THR A 18 -5.94 -7.67 -15.82
CA THR A 18 -7.11 -8.41 -16.31
C THR A 18 -8.35 -8.04 -15.50
N ARG A 19 -9.50 -8.00 -16.16
CA ARG A 19 -10.78 -7.69 -15.49
C ARG A 19 -11.07 -8.61 -14.30
N GLY A 20 -10.73 -9.89 -14.42
CA GLY A 20 -10.86 -10.87 -13.32
C GLY A 20 -10.00 -10.53 -12.11
N TYR A 21 -8.76 -10.10 -12.33
CA TYR A 21 -7.88 -9.65 -11.24
C TYR A 21 -8.42 -8.38 -10.57
N ILE A 22 -8.91 -7.41 -11.36
CA ILE A 22 -9.53 -6.18 -10.84
C ILE A 22 -10.70 -6.49 -9.92
N LEU A 23 -11.61 -7.37 -10.34
CA LEU A 23 -12.77 -7.76 -9.54
C LEU A 23 -12.35 -8.50 -8.26
N GLY A 24 -11.35 -9.39 -8.33
CA GLY A 24 -10.84 -10.09 -7.16
C GLY A 24 -10.22 -9.15 -6.12
N VAL A 25 -9.45 -8.16 -6.56
CA VAL A 25 -8.92 -7.12 -5.68
C VAL A 25 -10.06 -6.32 -5.05
N LYS A 26 -11.00 -5.80 -5.87
CA LYS A 26 -12.14 -5.04 -5.34
C LYS A 26 -12.96 -5.82 -4.30
N ALA A 27 -13.18 -7.12 -4.52
CA ALA A 27 -13.86 -7.98 -3.56
C ALA A 27 -13.12 -8.08 -2.21
N ASN A 28 -11.79 -8.04 -2.22
CA ASN A 28 -10.96 -8.16 -1.02
C ASN A 28 -10.78 -6.85 -0.23
N PHE A 29 -11.01 -5.68 -0.86
CA PHE A 29 -10.70 -4.36 -0.28
C PHE A 29 -11.91 -3.41 -0.19
N GLY A 30 -13.12 -3.96 -0.05
CA GLY A 30 -14.34 -3.16 0.13
C GLY A 30 -14.76 -2.39 -1.13
N GLY A 31 -14.62 -3.03 -2.30
CA GLY A 31 -14.97 -2.45 -3.60
C GLY A 31 -13.87 -1.58 -4.22
N ARG A 32 -12.78 -1.33 -3.51
CA ARG A 32 -11.69 -0.45 -3.94
C ARG A 32 -10.64 -1.19 -4.75
N TRP A 33 -10.12 -0.54 -5.78
CA TRP A 33 -8.99 -1.04 -6.57
C TRP A 33 -7.67 -0.54 -5.99
N LEU A 34 -6.77 -1.50 -5.72
CA LEU A 34 -5.41 -1.26 -5.26
C LEU A 34 -4.44 -1.83 -6.29
N CYS A 35 -3.33 -1.14 -6.52
CA CYS A 35 -2.24 -1.71 -7.30
C CYS A 35 -1.62 -2.93 -6.59
N GLY A 36 -0.82 -3.71 -7.31
CA GLY A 36 -0.15 -4.89 -6.75
C GLY A 36 0.63 -4.59 -5.47
N LEU A 37 1.37 -3.48 -5.44
CA LEU A 37 2.18 -3.09 -4.28
C LEU A 37 1.36 -2.67 -3.06
N CYS A 38 0.32 -1.85 -3.25
CA CYS A 38 -0.57 -1.44 -2.16
C CYS A 38 -1.37 -2.64 -1.62
N SER A 39 -1.81 -3.54 -2.51
CA SER A 39 -2.51 -4.76 -2.12
C SER A 39 -1.66 -5.62 -1.18
N GLU A 40 -0.39 -5.84 -1.52
CA GLU A 40 0.52 -6.63 -0.69
C GLU A 40 0.84 -5.94 0.64
N ALA A 41 1.09 -4.62 0.61
CA ALA A 41 1.34 -3.85 1.83
C ALA A 41 0.18 -3.95 2.84
N VAL A 42 -1.07 -3.77 2.38
CA VAL A 42 -2.26 -3.88 3.24
C VAL A 42 -2.43 -5.30 3.79
N ARG A 43 -2.21 -6.34 2.97
CA ARG A 43 -2.27 -7.73 3.43
C ARG A 43 -1.23 -8.04 4.49
N ASP A 44 -0.01 -7.55 4.32
CA ASP A 44 1.09 -7.75 5.26
C ASP A 44 0.79 -7.07 6.62
N GLU A 45 0.30 -5.82 6.60
CA GLU A 45 -0.12 -5.12 7.82
C GLU A 45 -1.31 -5.82 8.51
N ALA A 46 -2.32 -6.24 7.74
CA ALA A 46 -3.46 -6.99 8.26
C ALA A 46 -3.04 -8.34 8.85
N ALA A 47 -1.98 -8.97 8.32
CA ALA A 47 -1.42 -10.22 8.85
C ALA A 47 -0.57 -9.99 10.12
N LYS A 48 0.16 -8.87 10.22
CA LYS A 48 0.93 -8.49 11.42
C LYS A 48 0.02 -8.22 12.63
N GLY A 49 -1.13 -7.59 12.41
CA GLY A 49 -2.13 -7.36 13.44
C GLY A 49 -2.67 -8.65 14.10
N ARG A 50 -2.63 -9.78 13.39
CA ARG A 50 -3.06 -11.09 13.91
C ARG A 50 -1.99 -11.80 14.75
N LYS A 51 -0.72 -11.42 14.62
CA LYS A 51 0.41 -12.08 15.33
C LYS A 51 0.81 -11.38 16.63
N ARG A 52 0.37 -10.14 16.85
CA ARG A 52 0.74 -9.34 18.03
C ARG A 52 -0.44 -9.16 18.98
N GLY A 53 -0.65 -10.14 19.85
CA GLY A 53 -1.40 -9.97 21.11
C GLY A 53 -0.60 -9.19 22.17
N GLY A 54 0.07 -8.09 21.80
CA GLY A 54 0.97 -7.37 22.70
C GLY A 54 1.04 -5.87 22.41
N SER A 55 0.40 -5.10 23.29
CA SER A 55 0.66 -3.70 23.65
C SER A 55 1.11 -2.75 22.52
N GLY A 56 0.14 -2.14 21.83
CA GLY A 56 0.41 -1.00 20.95
C GLY A 56 -0.78 -0.55 20.11
N GLY A 57 -1.87 -0.11 20.78
CA GLY A 57 -2.93 0.72 20.20
C GLY A 57 -4.04 0.03 19.39
N GLY A 58 -5.22 -0.13 20.00
CA GLY A 58 -6.52 -0.02 19.29
C GLY A 58 -7.24 -1.30 18.81
N GLY A 59 -7.87 -2.02 19.74
CA GLY A 59 -9.25 -2.56 19.60
C GLY A 59 -9.66 -3.53 18.48
N GLY A 60 -9.96 -4.78 18.85
CA GLY A 60 -11.20 -5.47 18.42
C GLY A 60 -11.14 -6.37 17.19
N GLY A 61 -11.46 -7.66 17.39
CA GLY A 61 -11.42 -8.72 16.37
C GLY A 61 -12.30 -8.47 15.13
N GLY A 62 -11.89 -9.07 14.01
CA GLY A 62 -12.63 -9.07 12.75
C GLY A 62 -12.30 -7.92 11.79
N GLY A 63 -11.81 -6.78 12.28
CA GLY A 63 -11.61 -5.55 11.50
C GLY A 63 -10.23 -5.32 10.88
N GLY A 64 -9.27 -6.25 11.03
CA GLY A 64 -7.86 -5.97 10.71
C GLY A 64 -7.55 -5.64 9.25
N MET A 65 -8.36 -6.12 8.29
CA MET A 65 -8.15 -5.82 6.87
C MET A 65 -8.62 -4.41 6.50
N GLU A 66 -9.78 -4.00 7.01
CA GLU A 66 -10.33 -2.67 6.77
C GLU A 66 -9.49 -1.62 7.49
N ALA A 67 -9.13 -1.84 8.76
CA ALA A 67 -8.26 -0.95 9.52
C ALA A 67 -6.88 -0.79 8.86
N ALA A 68 -6.25 -1.90 8.44
CA ALA A 68 -4.96 -1.84 7.73
C ALA A 68 -5.09 -1.09 6.39
N LEU A 69 -6.23 -1.20 5.71
CA LEU A 69 -6.51 -0.47 4.49
C LEU A 69 -6.67 1.03 4.74
N GLU A 70 -7.44 1.44 5.75
CA GLU A 70 -7.62 2.85 6.12
C GLU A 70 -6.30 3.51 6.54
N ASP A 71 -5.51 2.82 7.36
CA ASP A 71 -4.18 3.26 7.77
C ASP A 71 -3.25 3.41 6.56
N HIS A 72 -3.24 2.40 5.68
CA HIS A 72 -2.44 2.44 4.46
C HIS A 72 -2.86 3.59 3.54
N MET A 73 -4.16 3.80 3.31
CA MET A 73 -4.65 4.90 2.46
C MET A 73 -4.23 6.27 3.01
N SER A 74 -4.32 6.45 4.32
CA SER A 74 -3.92 7.68 5.02
C SER A 74 -2.42 7.99 4.92
N PHE A 75 -1.59 6.95 4.82
CA PHE A 75 -0.14 7.06 4.63
C PHE A 75 0.26 7.18 3.16
N CYS A 76 -0.26 6.28 2.32
CA CYS A 76 0.11 6.12 0.93
C CYS A 76 -0.19 7.39 0.12
N ALA A 77 -1.32 8.05 0.41
CA ALA A 77 -1.68 9.32 -0.20
C ALA A 77 -0.70 10.47 0.13
N LYS A 78 0.18 10.32 1.14
CA LYS A 78 1.25 11.29 1.48
C LYS A 78 2.56 10.96 0.77
N CYS A 79 2.75 9.72 0.35
CA CYS A 79 3.89 9.24 -0.43
C CYS A 79 3.75 9.50 -1.93
N ARG A 80 2.94 10.49 -2.34
CA ARG A 80 2.73 10.98 -3.73
C ARG A 80 3.99 11.37 -4.49
N LYS A 81 5.16 11.30 -3.87
CA LYS A 81 6.42 11.48 -4.56
C LYS A 81 6.63 10.24 -5.41
N ASP A 82 6.78 10.44 -6.72
CA ASP A 82 7.14 9.42 -7.69
C ASP A 82 8.04 8.34 -7.02
N PRO A 83 7.69 7.05 -7.07
CA PRO A 83 8.52 6.00 -6.48
C PRO A 83 10.01 6.15 -6.88
N ALA A 84 10.28 6.59 -8.11
CA ALA A 84 11.61 6.93 -8.58
C ALA A 84 12.21 8.13 -7.83
N PHE A 85 11.42 9.17 -7.53
CA PHE A 85 11.82 10.29 -6.68
C PHE A 85 12.14 9.84 -5.25
N THR A 86 11.32 8.98 -4.64
CA THR A 86 11.57 8.51 -3.26
C THR A 86 12.85 7.68 -3.18
N VAL A 87 13.08 6.81 -4.16
CA VAL A 87 14.35 6.07 -4.29
C VAL A 87 15.52 7.04 -4.53
N ALA A 88 15.37 8.01 -5.44
CA ALA A 88 16.40 9.00 -5.73
C ALA A 88 16.73 9.91 -4.54
N ASP A 89 15.74 10.34 -3.76
CA ASP A 89 15.93 11.11 -2.52
C ASP A 89 16.67 10.26 -1.48
N GLY A 90 16.26 9.00 -1.29
CA GLY A 90 16.97 8.06 -0.43
C GLY A 90 18.45 7.92 -0.80
N MET A 91 18.76 7.73 -2.09
CA MET A 91 20.13 7.66 -2.61
C MET A 91 20.89 8.98 -2.38
N ARG A 92 20.24 10.12 -2.63
CA ARG A 92 20.80 11.47 -2.40
C ARG A 92 21.18 11.66 -0.94
N GLN A 93 20.31 11.30 0.01
CA GLN A 93 20.59 11.42 1.44
C GLN A 93 21.79 10.54 1.87
N MET A 94 21.91 9.34 1.32
CA MET A 94 23.08 8.47 1.57
C MET A 94 24.39 9.09 1.06
N LEU A 95 24.36 9.74 -0.10
CA LEU A 95 25.52 10.42 -0.67
C LEU A 95 25.90 11.68 0.12
N LEU A 96 24.91 12.45 0.58
CA LEU A 96 25.14 13.66 1.38
C LEU A 96 25.72 13.33 2.77
N ARG A 97 25.23 12.28 3.42
CA ARG A 97 25.78 11.81 4.71
C ARG A 97 27.26 11.41 4.62
N ARG A 98 27.72 10.97 3.44
CA ARG A 98 29.14 10.64 3.20
C ARG A 98 30.04 11.85 2.96
N ARG A 99 29.49 13.03 2.62
CA ARG A 99 30.27 14.27 2.42
C ARG A 99 30.54 15.03 3.71
N SER A 100 29.78 14.76 4.77
CA SER A 100 29.90 15.42 6.07
C SER A 100 30.94 14.78 6.99
N LYS A 101 31.85 13.96 6.45
CA LYS A 101 32.91 13.28 7.19
C LYS A 101 34.25 13.52 6.51
#